data_AF-A0A9D6T9N5-F1
#
_entry.id   AF-A0A9D6T9N5-F1
#
_cell.length_a   1.000
_cell.length_b   1.000
_cell.length_c   1.000
_cell.angle_alpha   90.00
_cell.angle_beta   90.00
_cell.angle_gamma   90.00
#
_symmetry.space_group_name_H-M   'P 1'
#
loop_
_entity.id
_entity.type
_entity.pdbx_description
1 polymer ?
#
loop_
_entity_poly.entity_id
_entity_poly.type
_entity_poly.pdbx_seq_one_letter_code
_entity_poly.pdbx_strand_id
1 'polypeptide(L)' 'MASGKTDELKGRVKEAAGALTGDQKLKREGRVEQAVGKVKQKAEKVIDKIKDAVG' A
#
# COMPACT_ATOMS: atom_id res chain seq x y z
N MET A 1 -1.19 -3.34 -13.97
CA MET A 1 -1.53 -2.99 -12.57
C MET A 1 -1.26 -4.19 -11.65
N ALA A 2 -0.04 -4.37 -11.15
CA ALA A 2 0.27 -5.41 -10.15
C ALA A 2 0.85 -4.85 -8.83
N SER A 3 1.25 -3.57 -8.81
CA SER A 3 2.01 -3.00 -7.70
C SER A 3 1.16 -2.69 -6.47
N GLY A 4 -0.01 -2.04 -6.62
CA GLY A 4 -0.82 -1.58 -5.47
C GLY A 4 -1.36 -2.70 -4.56
N LYS A 5 -1.66 -3.89 -5.11
CA LYS A 5 -2.07 -5.06 -4.30
C LYS A 5 -0.88 -5.73 -3.62
N THR A 6 0.27 -5.76 -4.29
CA THR A 6 1.50 -6.36 -3.77
C THR A 6 2.05 -5.56 -2.59
N ASP A 7 2.06 -4.22 -2.68
CA ASP A 7 2.50 -3.33 -1.58
C ASP A 7 1.60 -3.45 -0.34
N GLU A 8 0.28 -3.54 -0.50
CA GLU A 8 -0.63 -3.73 0.64
C GLU A 8 -0.41 -5.07 1.35
N LEU A 9 -0.22 -6.13 0.56
CA LEU A 9 -0.01 -7.48 1.08
C LEU A 9 1.35 -7.58 1.80
N LYS A 10 2.40 -6.99 1.22
CA LYS A 10 3.74 -6.90 1.83
C LYS A 10 3.72 -6.12 3.14
N GLY A 11 2.96 -5.01 3.18
CA GLY A 11 2.78 -4.23 4.39
C GLY A 11 2.06 -5.00 5.50
N ARG A 12 1.02 -5.80 5.18
CA ARG A 12 0.36 -6.68 6.15
C ARG A 12 1.30 -7.76 6.70
N VAL A 13 2.13 -8.34 5.83
CA VAL A 13 3.11 -9.36 6.23
C VAL A 13 4.14 -8.76 7.19
N LYS A 14 4.70 -7.57 6.88
CA LYS A 14 5.63 -6.89 7.80
C LYS A 14 4.98 -6.48 9.12
N GLU A 15 3.72 -6.04 9.08
CA GLU A 15 2.99 -5.68 10.30
C GLU A 15 2.77 -6.91 11.20
N ALA A 16 2.34 -8.02 10.62
CA ALA A 16 2.16 -9.28 11.33
C ALA A 16 3.49 -9.82 11.85
N ALA A 17 4.53 -9.84 11.02
CA ALA A 17 5.86 -10.30 11.42
C ALA A 17 6.40 -9.46 12.59
N GLY A 18 6.32 -8.13 12.52
CA GLY A 18 6.76 -7.25 13.60
C GLY A 18 5.92 -7.37 14.87
N ALA A 19 4.62 -7.65 14.75
CA ALA A 19 3.77 -7.93 15.91
C ALA A 19 4.13 -9.27 16.58
N LEU A 20 4.49 -10.28 15.77
CA LEU A 20 4.87 -11.62 16.26
C LEU A 20 6.27 -11.65 16.86
N THR A 21 7.24 -10.94 16.27
CA THR A 21 8.63 -10.91 16.75
C THR A 21 8.89 -9.80 17.78
N GLY A 22 7.91 -8.93 18.04
CA GLY A 22 8.10 -7.74 18.88
C GLY A 22 8.88 -6.60 18.20
N ASP A 23 9.18 -6.72 16.92
CA ASP A 23 9.91 -5.72 16.15
C ASP A 23 8.97 -4.54 15.76
N GLN A 24 9.12 -3.44 16.51
CA GLN A 24 8.38 -2.20 16.29
C GLN A 24 8.68 -1.56 14.93
N LYS A 25 9.89 -1.72 14.38
CA LYS A 25 10.29 -1.15 13.09
C LYS A 25 9.57 -1.87 11.95
N LEU A 26 9.54 -3.20 11.98
CA LEU A 26 8.78 -4.01 11.02
C LEU A 26 7.28 -3.69 11.07
N LYS A 27 6.73 -3.55 12.27
CA LYS A 27 5.32 -3.17 12.46
C LYS A 27 5.01 -1.82 11.83
N ARG A 28 5.88 -0.84 12.05
CA ARG A 28 5.71 0.53 11.54
C ARG A 28 5.90 0.61 10.04
N GLU A 29 6.91 -0.07 9.49
CA GLU A 29 7.12 -0.19 8.03
C GLU A 29 5.90 -0.79 7.35
N GLY A 30 5.34 -1.87 7.91
CA GLY A 30 4.16 -2.51 7.36
C GLY A 30 2.95 -1.58 7.24
N ARG A 31 2.70 -0.76 8.26
CA ARG A 31 1.65 0.26 8.23
C ARG A 31 1.90 1.37 7.22
N VAL A 32 3.15 1.84 7.12
CA VAL A 32 3.53 2.88 6.16
C VAL A 32 3.35 2.38 4.73
N GLU A 33 3.80 1.17 4.42
CA GLU A 33 3.63 0.57 3.08
C GLU A 33 2.15 0.41 2.70
N GLN A 34 1.30 -0.05 3.63
CA GLN A 34 -0.15 -0.10 3.40
C GLN A 34 -0.75 1.28 3.12
N ALA A 35 -0.34 2.31 3.89
CA ALA A 35 -0.84 3.67 3.71
C ALA A 35 -0.43 4.25 2.35
N VAL A 36 0.85 4.09 1.98
CA VAL A 36 1.39 4.54 0.68
C VAL A 36 0.69 3.82 -0.48
N GLY A 37 0.49 2.50 -0.36
CA GLY A 37 -0.23 1.71 -1.36
C GLY A 37 -1.67 2.20 -1.58
N LYS A 38 -2.39 2.52 -0.50
CA LYS A 38 -3.75 3.08 -0.60
C LYS A 38 -3.78 4.46 -1.24
N VAL A 39 -2.82 5.33 -0.91
CA VAL A 39 -2.71 6.66 -1.52
C VAL A 39 -2.41 6.54 -3.01
N LYS A 40 -1.46 5.71 -3.40
CA LYS A 40 -1.14 5.45 -4.83
C LYS A 40 -2.35 4.93 -5.58
N GLN A 41 -3.07 3.94 -5.04
CA GLN A 41 -4.28 3.42 -5.70
C GLN A 41 -5.37 4.49 -5.88
N LYS A 42 -5.55 5.38 -4.89
CA LYS A 42 -6.51 6.49 -5.02
C LYS A 42 -6.07 7.49 -6.08
N ALA A 43 -4.78 7.86 -6.09
CA ALA A 43 -4.22 8.77 -7.08
C ALA A 43 -4.33 8.19 -8.50
N GLU A 44 -3.96 6.92 -8.68
CA GLU A 44 -4.10 6.21 -9.96
C GLU A 44 -5.57 6.22 -10.43
N LYS A 45 -6.53 5.89 -9.55
CA LYS A 45 -7.97 5.94 -9.91
C LYS A 45 -8.44 7.33 -10.34
N VAL A 46 -7.93 8.39 -9.73
CA VAL A 46 -8.26 9.77 -10.13
C VAL A 46 -7.68 10.09 -11.50
N ILE A 47 -6.40 9.75 -11.71
CA ILE A 47 -5.73 9.95 -13.01
C ILE A 47 -6.42 9.16 -14.11
N ASP A 48 -6.81 7.91 -13.83
CA ASP A 48 -7.51 7.03 -14.78
C ASP A 48 -8.84 7.65 -15.22
N LYS A 49 -9.65 8.14 -14.26
CA LYS A 49 -10.90 8.85 -14.55
C LYS A 49 -10.70 10.12 -15.37
N ILE A 50 -9.64 10.88 -15.11
CA ILE A 50 -9.33 12.08 -15.89
C ILE A 50 -8.94 11.69 -17.32
N LYS A 51 -8.12 10.65 -17.49
CA LYS A 51 -7.75 10.12 -18.81
C LYS A 51 -8.98 9.66 -19.60
N ASP A 52 -9.90 8.96 -18.95
CA ASP A 52 -11.13 8.45 -19.58
C ASP A 52 -12.06 9.61 -20.01
N ALA A 53 -12.10 10.70 -19.24
CA ALA A 53 -12.93 11.87 -19.54
C ALA A 53 -12.35 12.85 -20.57
N VAL A 54 -11.02 12.83 -20.77
CA VAL A 54 -10.31 13.70 -21.74
C VAL A 54 -10.05 12.96 -23.06
N GLY A 55 -10.22 11.64 -23.09
CA GLY A 55 -10.09 10.78 -24.26
C GLY A 55 -11.33 10.73 -25.15
#